data_AF-A0A9E5N2G7-F1
#
_entry.id   AF-A0A9E5N2G7-F1
#
_cell.length_a   1.000
_cell.length_b   1.000
_cell.length_c   1.000
_cell.angle_alpha   90.00
_cell.angle_beta   90.00
_cell.angle_gamma   90.00
#
_symmetry.space_group_name_H-M   'P 1'
#
loop_
_entity.id
_entity.type
_entity.pdbx_description
1 polymer ?
#
loop_
_entity_poly.entity_id
_entity_poly.type
_entity_poly.pdbx_seq_one_letter_code
_entity_poly.pdbx_strand_id
1 'polypeptide(L)'
;MAVTRDFLGDLPRWLGEAWAQRLSDAPLPERGPLLATPLPDKAVTLRRVEDISVAAGSITPPLLDPELILFQIIEGAHPFQDPSADPSLATCTVPLGATTASYDAAVRLVRDFVQSGSADRRRLKATLARQVRTEEFLAAIDYPVAAADQGTLAVRAFGGPSPWGEPGCRMLQVVTTAGQPVGAAADGQTRLASAVRLTVRFDPQTVAEYRLLGHEATSTVGLLDVPVEVNLRPGQTSVGLFELRLKSSSRDPVGWATLTWYDREAEFHQLRQPIGRLQFASTFAESALPLQVAVLVAETAELLRGSPFAQRPHSSLKAVRQMAEQVDPAWQEEPSFAAFVSFLETALQAGLR
;
A
#
# COMPACT_ATOMS: atom_id res chain seq x y z
N MET A 1 32.18 -13.41 -11.47
CA MET A 1 31.66 -14.74 -11.84
C MET A 1 31.80 -15.63 -10.61
N ALA A 2 30.73 -16.35 -10.24
CA ALA A 2 30.53 -17.09 -8.99
C ALA A 2 30.32 -16.26 -7.71
N VAL A 3 29.06 -16.18 -7.24
CA VAL A 3 28.57 -16.53 -5.89
C VAL A 3 27.13 -16.03 -5.79
N THR A 4 26.17 -16.94 -5.99
CA THR A 4 24.82 -16.98 -5.39
C THR A 4 24.24 -18.35 -5.73
N ARG A 5 24.36 -19.33 -4.83
CA ARG A 5 23.73 -20.65 -5.02
C ARG A 5 22.93 -21.19 -3.83
N ASP A 6 22.78 -20.46 -2.75
CA ASP A 6 22.24 -21.06 -1.51
C ASP A 6 20.80 -20.67 -1.16
N PHE A 7 19.98 -20.25 -2.13
CA PHE A 7 18.52 -20.10 -1.88
C PHE A 7 17.60 -20.50 -3.05
N LEU A 8 18.14 -21.07 -4.13
CA LEU A 8 17.41 -21.44 -5.36
C LEU A 8 17.48 -22.94 -5.68
N GLY A 9 17.62 -23.80 -4.66
CA GLY A 9 17.78 -25.24 -4.84
C GLY A 9 16.59 -25.97 -5.48
N ASP A 10 15.37 -25.44 -5.34
CA ASP A 10 14.14 -26.20 -5.61
C ASP A 10 13.24 -25.64 -6.73
N LEU A 11 13.67 -24.63 -7.48
CA LEU A 11 12.91 -24.17 -8.65
C LEU A 11 13.46 -24.77 -9.95
N PRO A 12 12.63 -25.43 -10.78
CA PRO A 12 13.08 -25.99 -12.05
C PRO A 12 13.61 -24.91 -13.01
N ARG A 13 14.82 -25.11 -13.54
CA ARG A 13 15.50 -24.19 -14.48
C ARG A 13 14.67 -23.78 -15.69
N TRP A 14 13.71 -24.60 -16.12
CA TRP A 14 12.86 -24.32 -17.27
C TRP A 14 11.85 -23.19 -17.04
N LEU A 15 11.53 -22.86 -15.77
CA LEU A 15 10.59 -21.77 -15.45
C LEU A 15 11.19 -20.37 -15.68
N GLY A 16 12.50 -20.20 -15.46
CA GLY A 16 13.19 -18.91 -15.64
C GLY A 16 13.47 -18.58 -17.11
N GLU A 17 13.88 -19.57 -17.90
CA GLU A 17 14.21 -19.37 -19.32
C GLU A 17 12.95 -19.22 -20.20
N ALA A 18 11.86 -19.91 -19.86
CA ALA A 18 10.59 -19.77 -20.56
C ALA A 18 9.92 -18.41 -20.35
N TRP A 19 10.14 -17.77 -19.19
CA TRP A 19 9.55 -16.46 -18.87
C TRP A 19 10.27 -15.28 -19.56
N ALA A 20 11.60 -15.30 -19.61
CA ALA A 20 12.39 -14.26 -20.29
C ALA A 20 12.15 -14.24 -21.81
N GLN A 21 11.93 -15.41 -22.42
CA GLN A 21 11.63 -15.51 -23.85
C GLN A 21 10.18 -15.09 -24.20
N ARG A 22 9.22 -15.26 -23.27
CA ARG A 22 7.80 -14.93 -23.52
C ARG A 22 7.48 -13.44 -23.47
N LEU A 23 8.22 -12.65 -22.67
CA LEU A 23 8.10 -11.19 -22.62
C LEU A 23 8.72 -10.51 -23.84
N SER A 24 9.64 -11.18 -24.56
CA SER A 24 10.27 -10.65 -25.78
C SER A 24 9.39 -10.80 -27.01
N ASP A 25 8.62 -11.89 -27.14
CA ASP A 25 8.16 -12.37 -28.46
C ASP A 25 6.63 -12.61 -28.61
N ALA A 26 5.75 -12.21 -27.69
CA ALA A 26 4.33 -12.61 -27.77
C ALA A 26 3.39 -11.56 -28.43
N PRO A 27 2.80 -11.83 -29.63
CA PRO A 27 1.55 -11.23 -30.05
C PRO A 27 0.35 -11.91 -29.37
N LEU A 28 -0.73 -11.15 -29.13
CA LEU A 28 -1.97 -11.63 -28.47
C LEU A 28 -2.60 -12.82 -29.22
N PRO A 29 -2.99 -13.92 -28.55
CA PRO A 29 -3.70 -15.01 -29.21
C PRO A 29 -5.23 -14.85 -29.13
N GLU A 30 -5.88 -15.15 -30.26
CA GLU A 30 -7.32 -15.30 -30.39
C GLU A 30 -7.87 -16.51 -29.60
N ARG A 31 -9.11 -16.39 -29.13
CA ARG A 31 -9.81 -17.36 -28.27
C ARG A 31 -10.26 -18.61 -29.04
N GLY A 32 -9.77 -19.78 -28.65
CA GLY A 32 -10.34 -21.10 -28.98
C GLY A 32 -11.00 -21.77 -27.75
N PRO A 33 -11.92 -22.73 -27.93
CA PRO A 33 -12.78 -23.21 -26.84
C PRO A 33 -12.06 -24.21 -25.92
N LEU A 34 -12.31 -24.06 -24.62
CA LEU A 34 -11.78 -24.90 -23.54
C LEU A 34 -12.48 -26.27 -23.50
N LEU A 35 -11.71 -27.35 -23.59
CA LEU A 35 -12.14 -28.70 -23.23
C LEU A 35 -11.87 -28.94 -21.74
N ALA A 36 -12.89 -29.36 -21.00
CA ALA A 36 -12.82 -29.68 -19.58
C ALA A 36 -12.16 -31.04 -19.33
N THR A 37 -11.25 -31.11 -18.38
CA THR A 37 -10.78 -32.35 -17.74
C THR A 37 -11.26 -32.41 -16.29
N PRO A 38 -11.75 -33.57 -15.79
CA PRO A 38 -12.30 -33.69 -14.44
C PRO A 38 -11.21 -33.83 -13.37
N LEU A 39 -11.45 -33.24 -12.19
CA LEU A 39 -10.62 -33.36 -10.99
C LEU A 39 -10.88 -34.69 -10.26
N PRO A 40 -9.87 -35.26 -9.55
CA PRO A 40 -10.00 -36.52 -8.84
C PRO A 40 -10.69 -36.39 -7.46
N ASP A 41 -11.41 -37.45 -7.14
CA ASP A 41 -12.49 -37.55 -6.14
C ASP A 41 -11.99 -38.06 -4.77
N LYS A 42 -11.14 -37.30 -4.08
CA LYS A 42 -10.71 -37.66 -2.71
C LYS A 42 -10.98 -36.53 -1.72
N ALA A 43 -12.05 -36.71 -0.95
CA ALA A 43 -12.38 -35.92 0.22
C ALA A 43 -11.24 -35.94 1.24
N VAL A 44 -10.66 -34.77 1.50
CA VAL A 44 -9.74 -34.54 2.61
C VAL A 44 -10.57 -34.14 3.83
N THR A 45 -10.60 -34.99 4.86
CA THR A 45 -11.28 -34.70 6.12
C THR A 45 -10.49 -33.67 6.92
N LEU A 46 -10.98 -32.44 7.00
CA LEU A 46 -10.40 -31.37 7.82
C LEU A 46 -10.68 -31.65 9.31
N ARG A 47 -9.63 -31.81 10.12
CA ARG A 47 -9.72 -31.83 11.58
C ARG A 47 -9.90 -30.40 12.09
N ARG A 48 -10.86 -30.24 13.02
CA ARG A 48 -11.10 -29.00 13.77
C ARG A 48 -9.89 -28.73 14.68
N VAL A 49 -9.16 -27.66 14.40
CA VAL A 49 -8.09 -27.15 15.28
C VAL A 49 -8.74 -26.10 16.17
N GLU A 50 -9.05 -26.50 17.41
CA GLU A 50 -9.36 -25.56 18.49
C GLU A 50 -8.01 -25.12 19.11
N ASP A 51 -7.94 -23.84 19.47
CA ASP A 51 -6.85 -23.12 20.14
C ASP A 51 -5.60 -22.74 19.31
N ILE A 52 -5.77 -21.73 18.44
CA ILE A 52 -4.66 -20.85 18.04
C ILE A 52 -4.98 -19.43 18.53
N SER A 53 -4.26 -18.97 19.54
CA SER A 53 -4.21 -17.57 19.94
C SER A 53 -3.41 -16.80 18.88
N VAL A 54 -4.10 -16.01 18.05
CA VAL A 54 -3.48 -15.21 16.97
C VAL A 54 -2.85 -13.95 17.58
N ALA A 55 -1.54 -13.98 17.78
CA ALA A 55 -0.75 -12.78 18.07
C ALA A 55 -0.56 -11.94 16.79
N ALA A 56 -0.77 -10.63 16.89
CA ALA A 56 -0.41 -9.58 15.92
C ALA A 56 -0.69 -9.89 14.43
N GLY A 57 -1.95 -9.66 14.03
CA GLY A 57 -2.37 -9.13 12.72
C GLY A 57 -1.67 -9.63 11.46
N SER A 58 -2.09 -10.79 10.95
CA SER A 58 -1.87 -11.14 9.54
C SER A 58 -2.65 -10.17 8.66
N ILE A 59 -1.97 -9.42 7.79
CA ILE A 59 -2.62 -8.59 6.77
C ILE A 59 -2.99 -9.51 5.61
N THR A 60 -4.29 -9.66 5.34
CA THR A 60 -4.77 -10.35 4.14
C THR A 60 -4.59 -9.40 2.94
N PRO A 61 -3.82 -9.79 1.91
CA PRO A 61 -3.68 -8.96 0.72
C PRO A 61 -5.05 -8.81 0.02
N PRO A 62 -5.30 -7.72 -0.71
CA PRO A 62 -6.39 -7.68 -1.68
C PRO A 62 -6.36 -8.92 -2.58
N LEU A 63 -7.56 -9.34 -3.01
CA LEU A 63 -7.70 -10.43 -3.96
C LEU A 63 -6.81 -10.15 -5.18
N LEU A 64 -6.00 -11.14 -5.56
CA LEU A 64 -5.12 -11.04 -6.72
C LEU A 64 -5.60 -11.98 -7.82
N ASP A 65 -5.28 -11.62 -9.05
CA ASP A 65 -5.24 -12.59 -10.15
C ASP A 65 -4.31 -13.76 -9.75
N PRO A 66 -4.76 -15.02 -9.84
CA PRO A 66 -3.94 -16.20 -9.52
C PRO A 66 -2.57 -16.23 -10.21
N GLU A 67 -2.46 -15.68 -11.42
CA GLU A 67 -1.18 -15.63 -12.15
C GLU A 67 -0.18 -14.64 -11.52
N LEU A 68 -0.68 -13.68 -10.74
CA LEU A 68 0.11 -12.62 -10.11
C LEU A 68 0.47 -12.91 -8.64
N ILE A 69 -0.05 -14.00 -8.06
CA ILE A 69 0.29 -14.41 -6.69
C ILE A 69 1.80 -14.64 -6.54
N LEU A 70 2.43 -15.28 -7.52
CA LEU A 70 3.88 -15.53 -7.49
C LEU A 70 4.69 -14.23 -7.50
N PHE A 71 4.24 -13.22 -8.26
CA PHE A 71 4.87 -11.90 -8.24
C PHE A 71 4.83 -11.31 -6.84
N GLN A 72 3.67 -11.30 -6.18
CA GLN A 72 3.56 -10.79 -4.83
C GLN A 72 4.44 -11.55 -3.83
N ILE A 73 4.53 -12.87 -3.95
CA ILE A 73 5.38 -13.69 -3.06
C ILE A 73 6.87 -13.38 -3.27
N ILE A 74 7.31 -13.20 -4.51
CA ILE A 74 8.72 -12.98 -4.86
C ILE A 74 9.15 -11.54 -4.59
N GLU A 75 8.37 -10.59 -5.08
CA GLU A 75 8.69 -9.16 -5.03
C GLU A 75 8.19 -8.48 -3.76
N GLY A 76 7.28 -9.12 -3.04
CA GLY A 76 6.66 -8.55 -1.84
C GLY A 76 5.96 -7.22 -2.13
N ALA A 77 5.35 -7.07 -3.31
CA ALA A 77 4.65 -5.86 -3.73
C ALA A 77 3.34 -6.25 -4.43
N HIS A 78 2.30 -5.41 -4.30
CA HIS A 78 1.07 -5.65 -5.06
C HIS A 78 1.29 -5.36 -6.54
N PRO A 79 0.97 -6.31 -7.42
CA PRO A 79 1.01 -6.11 -8.86
C PRO A 79 -0.12 -5.18 -9.30
N PHE A 80 0.02 -4.64 -10.51
CA PHE A 80 -1.11 -3.99 -11.17
C PHE A 80 -2.18 -5.03 -11.53
N GLN A 81 -3.44 -4.66 -11.32
CA GLN A 81 -4.61 -5.48 -11.57
C GLN A 81 -5.58 -4.77 -12.51
N ASP A 82 -6.12 -5.50 -13.48
CA ASP A 82 -7.19 -5.01 -14.36
C ASP A 82 -8.57 -5.27 -13.70
N PRO A 83 -9.30 -4.23 -13.26
CA PRO A 83 -10.61 -4.40 -12.63
C PRO A 83 -11.69 -4.95 -13.59
N SER A 84 -11.41 -5.04 -14.89
CA SER A 84 -12.29 -5.63 -15.90
C SER A 84 -12.03 -7.11 -16.18
N ALA A 85 -10.92 -7.66 -15.69
CA ALA A 85 -10.57 -9.07 -15.88
C ALA A 85 -11.52 -10.01 -15.11
N ASP A 86 -11.90 -9.63 -13.88
CA ASP A 86 -12.89 -10.34 -13.07
C ASP A 86 -13.66 -9.35 -12.16
N PRO A 87 -14.99 -9.50 -11.96
CA PRO A 87 -15.77 -8.61 -11.10
C PRO A 87 -15.25 -8.46 -9.67
N SER A 88 -14.59 -9.48 -9.14
CA SER A 88 -13.99 -9.47 -7.80
C SER A 88 -12.74 -8.60 -7.74
N LEU A 89 -11.97 -8.48 -8.82
CA LEU A 89 -10.78 -7.62 -8.94
C LEU A 89 -11.14 -6.14 -9.04
N ALA A 90 -12.41 -5.80 -9.33
CA ALA A 90 -12.86 -4.41 -9.27
C ALA A 90 -12.86 -3.83 -7.84
N THR A 91 -12.72 -4.67 -6.81
CA THR A 91 -12.87 -4.29 -5.41
C THR A 91 -11.62 -4.64 -4.60
N CYS A 92 -11.01 -3.63 -3.97
CA CYS A 92 -9.85 -3.79 -3.10
C CYS A 92 -10.24 -3.45 -1.66
N THR A 93 -10.08 -4.40 -0.73
CA THR A 93 -10.15 -4.10 0.72
C THR A 93 -8.80 -3.52 1.14
N VAL A 94 -8.81 -2.37 1.81
CA VAL A 94 -7.60 -1.69 2.30
C VAL A 94 -7.39 -2.08 3.77
N PRO A 95 -6.29 -2.76 4.11
CA PRO A 95 -5.97 -3.05 5.50
C PRO A 95 -5.64 -1.75 6.23
N LEU A 96 -6.51 -1.27 7.11
CA LEU A 96 -6.26 -0.01 7.79
C LEU A 96 -5.26 -0.22 8.93
N GLY A 97 -3.99 0.06 8.68
CA GLY A 97 -2.92 0.04 9.69
C GLY A 97 -2.72 1.40 10.35
N ALA A 98 -2.26 1.39 11.61
CA ALA A 98 -1.84 2.59 12.35
C ALA A 98 -0.49 2.39 13.08
N THR A 99 0.21 1.29 12.80
CA THR A 99 1.53 1.02 13.40
C THR A 99 2.61 1.77 12.63
N THR A 100 3.64 2.23 13.34
CA THR A 100 4.80 2.94 12.78
C THR A 100 6.09 2.15 12.94
N ALA A 101 5.99 0.86 13.26
CA ALA A 101 7.08 0.07 13.83
C ALA A 101 8.30 -0.03 12.88
N SER A 102 8.08 -0.29 11.59
CA SER A 102 9.12 -0.36 10.58
C SER A 102 9.69 1.00 10.22
N TYR A 103 8.89 2.07 10.27
CA TYR A 103 9.40 3.43 10.14
C TYR A 103 10.35 3.75 11.28
N ASP A 104 9.94 3.54 12.53
CA ASP A 104 10.76 3.77 13.71
C ASP A 104 12.03 2.91 13.72
N ALA A 105 11.92 1.66 13.26
CA ALA A 105 13.07 0.76 13.11
C ALA A 105 14.03 1.24 12.03
N ALA A 106 13.54 1.69 10.87
CA ALA A 106 14.36 2.23 9.80
C ALA A 106 15.09 3.51 10.23
N VAL A 107 14.40 4.43 10.92
CA VAL A 107 14.99 5.65 11.48
C VAL A 107 16.14 5.32 12.43
N ARG A 108 15.92 4.41 13.40
CA ARG A 108 16.96 3.96 14.33
C ARG A 108 18.13 3.32 13.59
N LEU A 109 17.85 2.37 12.71
CA LEU A 109 18.88 1.62 11.98
C LEU A 109 19.78 2.51 11.14
N VAL A 110 19.21 3.47 10.40
CA VAL A 110 19.96 4.41 9.56
C VAL A 110 20.78 5.38 10.42
N ARG A 111 20.21 5.88 11.53
CA ARG A 111 20.92 6.73 12.48
C ARG A 111 22.12 6.02 13.09
N ASP A 112 21.92 4.81 13.61
CA ASP A 112 22.98 4.01 14.23
C ASP A 112 24.09 3.68 13.23
N PHE A 113 23.73 3.43 11.97
CA PHE A 113 24.69 3.22 10.90
C PHE A 113 25.59 4.45 10.67
N VAL A 114 24.99 5.65 10.58
CA VAL A 114 25.75 6.89 10.40
C VAL A 114 26.64 7.18 11.62
N GLN A 115 26.11 7.01 12.83
CA GLN A 115 26.84 7.28 14.08
C GLN A 115 28.00 6.31 14.33
N SER A 116 27.83 5.04 13.96
CA SER A 116 28.90 4.03 14.12
C SER A 116 30.03 4.17 13.08
N GLY A 117 29.83 4.97 12.02
CA GLY A 117 30.79 5.05 10.91
C GLY A 117 30.95 3.73 10.16
N SER A 118 29.95 2.85 10.21
CA SER A 118 30.01 1.53 9.58
C SER A 118 30.18 1.64 8.06
N ALA A 119 31.02 0.77 7.49
CA ALA A 119 31.22 0.70 6.04
C ALA A 119 30.28 -0.30 5.35
N ASP A 120 29.57 -1.15 6.11
CA ASP A 120 28.75 -2.24 5.54
C ASP A 120 27.36 -1.77 5.09
N ARG A 121 27.35 -0.92 4.05
CA ARG A 121 26.13 -0.43 3.41
C ARG A 121 25.28 -1.56 2.82
N ARG A 122 25.90 -2.68 2.44
CA ARG A 122 25.20 -3.81 1.84
C ARG A 122 24.28 -4.46 2.87
N ARG A 123 24.77 -4.66 4.09
CA ARG A 123 23.95 -5.17 5.20
C ARG A 123 22.83 -4.21 5.58
N LEU A 124 23.10 -2.90 5.62
CA LEU A 124 22.07 -1.89 5.87
C LEU A 124 20.93 -2.00 4.84
N LYS A 125 21.26 -1.97 3.55
CA LYS A 125 20.27 -2.10 2.46
C LYS A 125 19.47 -3.39 2.54
N ALA A 126 20.12 -4.53 2.74
CA ALA A 126 19.44 -5.82 2.86
C ALA A 126 18.51 -5.89 4.08
N THR A 127 18.84 -5.18 5.16
CA THR A 127 18.00 -5.12 6.36
C THR A 127 16.77 -4.24 6.11
N LEU A 128 16.96 -3.06 5.52
CA LEU A 128 15.86 -2.16 5.14
C LEU A 128 14.91 -2.84 4.14
N ALA A 129 15.46 -3.51 3.12
CA ALA A 129 14.72 -4.32 2.14
C ALA A 129 13.68 -5.26 2.76
N ARG A 130 14.03 -5.85 3.91
CA ARG A 130 13.19 -6.84 4.59
C ARG A 130 12.25 -6.25 5.63
N GLN A 131 12.59 -5.10 6.21
CA GLN A 131 11.89 -4.55 7.37
C GLN A 131 10.94 -3.42 7.01
N VAL A 132 11.26 -2.63 5.98
CA VAL A 132 10.46 -1.46 5.59
C VAL A 132 9.10 -1.90 5.05
N ARG A 133 8.03 -1.35 5.64
CA ARG A 133 6.64 -1.50 5.21
C ARG A 133 6.09 -0.13 4.81
N THR A 134 5.60 -0.02 3.59
CA THR A 134 5.14 1.24 3.02
C THR A 134 3.95 1.82 3.81
N GLU A 135 3.04 0.97 4.27
CA GLU A 135 1.89 1.36 5.08
C GLU A 135 2.25 1.94 6.44
N GLU A 136 3.35 1.50 7.06
CA GLU A 136 3.77 2.00 8.38
C GLU A 136 4.55 3.31 8.27
N PHE A 137 5.19 3.54 7.11
CA PHE A 137 5.73 4.86 6.75
C PHE A 137 4.58 5.84 6.52
N LEU A 138 3.53 5.44 5.79
CA LEU A 138 2.34 6.25 5.60
C LEU A 138 1.65 6.58 6.93
N ALA A 139 1.57 5.63 7.86
CA ALA A 139 0.97 5.81 9.18
C ALA A 139 1.80 6.69 10.14
N ALA A 140 3.10 6.91 9.85
CA ALA A 140 3.98 7.74 10.67
C ALA A 140 3.81 9.24 10.44
N ILE A 141 2.92 9.62 9.52
CA ILE A 141 2.67 11.00 9.12
C ILE A 141 1.30 11.43 9.61
N ASP A 142 1.26 12.56 10.30
CA ASP A 142 0.03 13.29 10.54
C ASP A 142 -0.30 14.02 9.24
N TYR A 143 -1.48 13.83 8.64
CA TYR A 143 -1.83 14.47 7.36
C TYR A 143 -2.71 15.71 7.57
N PRO A 144 -2.66 16.74 6.68
CA PRO A 144 -3.51 17.92 6.76
C PRO A 144 -4.92 17.65 6.27
N VAL A 145 -5.60 16.73 6.93
CA VAL A 145 -6.94 16.33 6.57
C VAL A 145 -7.87 16.78 7.69
N ALA A 146 -8.94 17.49 7.31
CA ALA A 146 -9.96 17.88 8.27
C ALA A 146 -10.47 16.64 9.02
N ALA A 147 -10.43 16.72 10.35
CA ALA A 147 -10.95 15.69 11.23
C ALA A 147 -12.43 15.42 10.90
N ALA A 148 -12.89 14.21 11.21
CA ALA A 148 -14.31 13.90 11.16
C ALA A 148 -15.05 14.66 12.27
N ASP A 149 -16.36 14.82 12.10
CA ASP A 149 -17.23 15.39 13.13
C ASP A 149 -17.16 14.54 14.40
N GLN A 150 -17.44 15.16 15.55
CA GLN A 150 -17.36 14.48 16.83
C GLN A 150 -18.21 13.20 16.83
N GLY A 151 -17.65 12.11 17.33
CA GLY A 151 -18.32 10.81 17.39
C GLY A 151 -18.33 10.02 16.08
N THR A 152 -17.84 10.58 14.97
CA THR A 152 -18.00 9.98 13.63
C THR A 152 -16.69 9.58 12.97
N LEU A 153 -16.79 8.85 11.86
CA LEU A 153 -15.70 8.64 10.92
C LEU A 153 -15.94 9.43 9.63
N ALA A 154 -14.86 9.87 8.99
CA ALA A 154 -14.91 10.46 7.65
C ALA A 154 -13.98 9.72 6.70
N VAL A 155 -14.35 9.69 5.43
CA VAL A 155 -13.50 9.20 4.33
C VAL A 155 -13.35 10.28 3.28
N ARG A 156 -12.13 10.49 2.80
CA ARG A 156 -11.78 11.49 1.79
C ARG A 156 -10.88 10.87 0.73
N ALA A 157 -10.97 11.36 -0.49
CA ALA A 157 -10.17 10.88 -1.61
C ALA A 157 -9.47 12.04 -2.30
N PHE A 158 -8.19 11.86 -2.63
CA PHE A 158 -7.35 12.84 -3.30
C PHE A 158 -6.64 12.16 -4.47
N GLY A 159 -6.70 12.76 -5.66
CA GLY A 159 -6.07 12.24 -6.86
C GLY A 159 -5.02 13.19 -7.43
N GLY A 160 -4.04 12.65 -8.14
CA GLY A 160 -3.01 13.45 -8.80
C GLY A 160 -2.14 12.61 -9.75
N PRO A 161 -1.20 13.21 -10.47
CA PRO A 161 -0.21 12.47 -11.25
C PRO A 161 0.72 11.65 -10.35
N SER A 162 1.19 10.50 -10.82
CA SER A 162 2.28 9.76 -10.18
C SER A 162 3.63 10.31 -10.64
N PRO A 163 4.40 11.01 -9.79
CA PRO A 163 5.63 11.69 -10.22
C PRO A 163 6.77 10.71 -10.55
N TRP A 164 6.78 9.53 -9.94
CA TRP A 164 7.72 8.45 -10.28
C TRP A 164 7.06 7.39 -11.15
N GLY A 165 5.77 7.53 -11.44
CA GLY A 165 4.95 6.75 -12.34
C GLY A 165 5.55 6.53 -13.72
N GLU A 166 5.08 5.49 -14.41
CA GLU A 166 5.10 5.55 -15.86
C GLU A 166 4.25 6.73 -16.36
N PRO A 167 4.57 7.31 -17.53
CA PRO A 167 3.79 8.40 -18.10
C PRO A 167 2.29 8.03 -18.18
N GLY A 168 1.44 8.88 -17.60
CA GLY A 168 -0.01 8.66 -17.56
C GLY A 168 -0.52 7.98 -16.29
N CYS A 169 0.36 7.42 -15.45
CA CYS A 169 -0.04 6.93 -14.13
C CYS A 169 -0.56 8.08 -13.24
N ARG A 170 -1.46 7.72 -12.33
CA ARG A 170 -2.09 8.59 -11.35
C ARG A 170 -1.93 8.00 -9.96
N MET A 171 -1.85 8.84 -8.95
CA MET A 171 -1.94 8.45 -7.55
C MET A 171 -3.36 8.74 -7.04
N LEU A 172 -3.85 7.85 -6.19
CA LEU A 172 -5.09 8.03 -5.44
C LEU A 172 -4.81 7.72 -3.97
N GLN A 173 -5.02 8.70 -3.12
CA GLN A 173 -5.02 8.53 -1.67
C GLN A 173 -6.46 8.49 -1.18
N VAL A 174 -6.79 7.50 -0.35
CA VAL A 174 -8.05 7.41 0.39
C VAL A 174 -7.73 7.49 1.87
N VAL A 175 -8.16 8.57 2.52
CA VAL A 175 -7.87 8.85 3.93
C VAL A 175 -9.12 8.61 4.76
N THR A 176 -8.97 7.85 5.84
CA THR A 176 -10.00 7.67 6.87
C THR A 176 -9.58 8.41 8.13
N THR A 177 -10.45 9.27 8.67
CA THR A 177 -10.20 9.99 9.92
C THR A 177 -11.27 9.70 10.96
N ALA A 178 -10.87 9.58 12.21
CA ALA A 178 -11.75 9.42 13.36
C ALA A 178 -11.91 10.74 14.11
N GLY A 179 -13.15 11.14 14.38
CA GLY A 179 -13.47 12.35 15.11
C GLY A 179 -13.08 12.26 16.59
N GLN A 180 -13.13 13.39 17.29
CA GLN A 180 -13.03 13.41 18.75
C GLN A 180 -14.32 12.84 19.38
N PRO A 181 -14.28 12.28 20.60
CA PRO A 181 -15.50 11.79 21.25
C PRO A 181 -16.50 12.93 21.51
N VAL A 182 -17.80 12.61 21.48
CA VAL A 182 -18.84 13.50 22.01
C VAL A 182 -18.79 13.44 23.54
N GLY A 183 -18.54 14.55 24.23
CA GLY A 183 -18.51 14.62 25.70
C GLY A 183 -17.11 14.54 26.32
N ALA A 184 -17.02 13.98 27.54
CA ALA A 184 -15.77 13.96 28.31
C ALA A 184 -14.62 13.29 27.53
N ALA A 185 -13.42 13.86 27.68
CA ALA A 185 -12.21 13.36 27.04
C ALA A 185 -12.05 11.87 27.35
N ALA A 186 -12.19 11.05 26.31
CA ALA A 186 -11.94 9.64 26.45
C ALA A 186 -10.45 9.48 26.73
N ASP A 187 -10.09 8.62 27.69
CA ASP A 187 -8.70 8.18 27.79
C ASP A 187 -8.27 7.67 26.39
N GLY A 188 -7.01 7.86 26.00
CA GLY A 188 -6.53 7.48 24.66
C GLY A 188 -6.64 5.97 24.33
N GLN A 189 -7.30 5.19 25.18
CA GLN A 189 -7.63 3.78 25.04
C GLN A 189 -9.07 3.54 24.60
N THR A 190 -9.96 4.53 24.72
CA THR A 190 -11.37 4.38 24.33
C THR A 190 -11.50 4.29 22.82
N ARG A 191 -12.12 3.19 22.37
CA ARG A 191 -12.46 2.95 20.97
C ARG A 191 -13.58 3.88 20.50
N LEU A 192 -13.42 4.48 19.32
CA LEU A 192 -14.51 5.23 18.66
C LEU A 192 -15.33 4.31 17.77
N ALA A 193 -14.65 3.51 16.96
CA ALA A 193 -15.27 2.61 16.00
C ALA A 193 -14.58 1.23 16.02
N SER A 194 -15.36 0.20 15.77
CA SER A 194 -14.91 -1.20 15.71
C SER A 194 -15.26 -1.84 14.38
N ALA A 195 -14.54 -2.92 14.05
CA ALA A 195 -14.67 -3.60 12.77
C ALA A 195 -14.59 -2.65 11.56
N VAL A 196 -13.74 -1.62 11.67
CA VAL A 196 -13.63 -0.63 10.61
C VAL A 196 -13.02 -1.29 9.38
N ARG A 197 -13.71 -1.17 8.26
CA ARG A 197 -13.30 -1.73 6.98
C ARG A 197 -13.42 -0.67 5.89
N LEU A 198 -12.31 -0.43 5.20
CA LEU A 198 -12.27 0.40 4.00
C LEU A 198 -12.21 -0.51 2.77
N THR A 199 -13.10 -0.26 1.82
CA THR A 199 -13.13 -0.94 0.53
C THR A 199 -13.14 0.10 -0.59
N VAL A 200 -12.28 -0.06 -1.58
CA VAL A 200 -12.25 0.79 -2.78
C VAL A 200 -12.67 -0.04 -3.97
N ARG A 201 -13.76 0.37 -4.64
CA ARG A 201 -14.25 -0.26 -5.86
C ARG A 201 -14.00 0.63 -7.06
N PHE A 202 -13.23 0.17 -8.02
CA PHE A 202 -12.92 0.89 -9.25
C PHE A 202 -13.98 0.61 -10.34
N ASP A 203 -14.32 1.62 -11.15
CA ASP A 203 -15.14 1.41 -12.34
C ASP A 203 -14.25 0.83 -13.47
N PRO A 204 -14.49 -0.41 -13.93
CA PRO A 204 -13.71 -1.03 -15.00
C PRO A 204 -13.82 -0.29 -16.34
N GLN A 205 -14.77 0.62 -16.51
CA GLN A 205 -14.85 1.48 -17.71
C GLN A 205 -13.98 2.73 -17.61
N THR A 206 -13.47 3.05 -16.42
CA THR A 206 -12.70 4.27 -16.15
C THR A 206 -11.26 3.95 -15.74
N VAL A 207 -11.04 2.84 -15.04
CA VAL A 207 -9.72 2.37 -14.60
C VAL A 207 -9.28 1.20 -15.48
N ALA A 208 -8.09 1.32 -16.06
CA ALA A 208 -7.44 0.25 -16.81
C ALA A 208 -6.73 -0.71 -15.86
N GLU A 209 -5.96 -0.16 -14.93
CA GLU A 209 -5.23 -0.95 -13.95
C GLU A 209 -5.08 -0.17 -12.64
N TYR A 210 -4.93 -0.87 -11.53
CA TYR A 210 -4.57 -0.29 -10.25
C TYR A 210 -3.61 -1.20 -9.47
N ARG A 211 -2.83 -0.63 -8.56
CA ARG A 211 -2.15 -1.37 -7.49
C ARG A 211 -2.31 -0.64 -6.17
N LEU A 212 -2.41 -1.40 -5.07
CA LEU A 212 -2.30 -0.88 -3.70
C LEU A 212 -0.82 -0.73 -3.34
N LEU A 213 -0.42 0.39 -2.74
CA LEU A 213 0.94 0.57 -2.23
C LEU A 213 0.98 0.16 -0.75
N GLY A 214 1.94 -0.70 -0.39
CA GLY A 214 2.06 -1.30 0.93
C GLY A 214 1.05 -2.43 1.20
N HIS A 215 0.92 -2.80 2.47
CA HIS A 215 0.02 -3.85 2.97
C HIS A 215 0.31 -5.22 2.37
N GLU A 216 1.59 -5.59 2.31
CA GLU A 216 1.99 -6.83 1.66
C GLU A 216 1.86 -8.00 2.63
N ALA A 217 1.52 -9.18 2.09
CA ALA A 217 1.26 -10.36 2.91
C ALA A 217 2.47 -10.71 3.79
N THR A 218 2.24 -10.77 5.10
CA THR A 218 3.25 -11.19 6.09
C THR A 218 3.26 -12.70 6.35
N SER A 219 2.28 -13.44 5.83
CA SER A 219 2.20 -14.90 5.95
C SER A 219 2.46 -15.60 4.62
N THR A 220 3.30 -16.64 4.64
CA THR A 220 3.49 -17.63 3.56
C THR A 220 2.24 -18.49 3.30
N VAL A 221 1.13 -18.17 3.97
CA VAL A 221 -0.10 -18.96 4.00
C VAL A 221 -1.24 -18.01 3.65
N GLY A 222 -1.34 -17.67 2.37
CA GLY A 222 -2.52 -17.04 1.76
C GLY A 222 -3.73 -17.98 1.70
N LEU A 223 -3.94 -18.79 2.75
CA LEU A 223 -4.98 -19.82 2.82
C LEU A 223 -6.06 -19.51 3.85
N LEU A 224 -6.00 -18.36 4.52
CA LEU A 224 -7.05 -17.93 5.44
C LEU A 224 -7.44 -16.48 5.13
N ASP A 225 -8.61 -16.31 4.51
CA ASP A 225 -9.32 -15.04 4.40
C ASP A 225 -9.73 -14.57 5.79
N VAL A 226 -8.81 -13.95 6.53
CA VAL A 226 -9.17 -13.25 7.77
C VAL A 226 -9.33 -11.78 7.40
N PRO A 227 -10.56 -11.23 7.37
CA PRO A 227 -10.74 -9.82 7.11
C PRO A 227 -9.98 -9.00 8.16
N VAL A 228 -9.15 -8.05 7.71
CA VAL A 228 -8.45 -7.13 8.59
C VAL A 228 -9.45 -6.07 9.04
N GLU A 229 -10.05 -6.34 10.19
CA GLU A 229 -10.89 -5.40 10.91
C GLU A 229 -10.04 -4.69 11.96
N VAL A 230 -10.09 -3.36 11.96
CA VAL A 230 -9.38 -2.56 12.96
C VAL A 230 -10.33 -1.73 13.78
N ASN A 231 -9.85 -1.40 14.98
CA ASN A 231 -10.50 -0.44 15.86
C ASN A 231 -9.85 0.92 15.65
N LEU A 232 -10.64 1.93 15.32
CA LEU A 232 -10.15 3.31 15.27
C LEU A 232 -10.44 4.01 16.59
N ARG A 233 -9.42 4.69 17.10
CA ARG A 233 -9.47 5.55 18.28
C ARG A 233 -9.69 7.01 17.86
N PRO A 234 -10.19 7.86 18.76
CA PRO A 234 -10.37 9.28 18.48
C PRO A 234 -9.11 9.94 17.94
N GLY A 235 -9.27 10.77 16.91
CA GLY A 235 -8.16 11.48 16.27
C GLY A 235 -7.24 10.63 15.38
N GLN A 236 -7.42 9.30 15.32
CA GLN A 236 -6.61 8.47 14.44
C GLN A 236 -6.92 8.73 12.96
N THR A 237 -5.86 8.64 12.17
CA THR A 237 -5.90 8.70 10.71
C THR A 237 -5.32 7.41 10.13
N SER A 238 -5.89 6.92 9.04
CA SER A 238 -5.35 5.81 8.27
C SER A 238 -5.45 6.10 6.78
N VAL A 239 -4.52 5.59 5.99
CA VAL A 239 -4.34 5.93 4.59
C VAL A 239 -4.25 4.65 3.75
N GLY A 240 -5.09 4.56 2.72
CA GLY A 240 -4.85 3.70 1.57
C GLY A 240 -4.27 4.51 0.43
N LEU A 241 -3.19 4.02 -0.19
CA LEU A 241 -2.56 4.70 -1.34
C LEU A 241 -2.53 3.75 -2.53
N PHE A 242 -2.94 4.25 -3.70
CA PHE A 242 -3.02 3.49 -4.93
C PHE A 242 -2.27 4.20 -6.05
N GLU A 243 -1.70 3.41 -6.96
CA GLU A 243 -1.28 3.87 -8.28
C GLU A 243 -2.23 3.31 -9.33
N LEU A 244 -2.70 4.16 -10.24
CA LEU A 244 -3.77 3.87 -11.20
C LEU A 244 -3.32 4.21 -12.62
N ARG A 245 -3.77 3.41 -13.59
CA ARG A 245 -3.85 3.83 -15.00
C ARG A 245 -5.30 4.08 -15.35
N LEU A 246 -5.62 5.34 -15.70
CA LEU A 246 -6.97 5.72 -16.12
C LEU A 246 -7.14 5.54 -17.62
N LYS A 247 -8.31 5.04 -18.03
CA LYS A 247 -8.73 5.04 -19.44
C LYS A 247 -8.98 6.49 -19.90
N SER A 248 -8.85 6.72 -21.20
CA SER A 248 -9.11 8.02 -21.85
C SER A 248 -10.58 8.46 -21.80
N SER A 249 -11.47 7.55 -21.40
CA SER A 249 -12.89 7.80 -21.10
C SER A 249 -13.09 9.03 -20.22
N SER A 250 -14.10 9.85 -20.53
CA SER A 250 -14.55 10.98 -19.70
C SER A 250 -15.56 10.56 -18.61
N ARG A 251 -15.81 9.26 -18.44
CA ARG A 251 -16.83 8.75 -17.52
C ARG A 251 -16.45 9.02 -16.06
N ASP A 252 -17.46 9.35 -15.28
CA ASP A 252 -17.37 9.58 -13.84
C ASP A 252 -18.43 8.71 -13.13
N PRO A 253 -18.15 8.14 -11.95
CA PRO A 253 -16.89 8.25 -11.18
C PRO A 253 -15.77 7.31 -11.67
N VAL A 254 -14.54 7.56 -11.20
CA VAL A 254 -13.41 6.62 -11.26
C VAL A 254 -13.68 5.38 -10.40
N GLY A 255 -14.38 5.57 -9.28
CA GLY A 255 -14.74 4.51 -8.36
C GLY A 255 -15.46 5.01 -7.11
N TRP A 256 -15.49 4.19 -6.07
CA TRP A 256 -16.08 4.51 -4.77
C TRP A 256 -15.22 3.98 -3.64
N ALA A 257 -14.95 4.81 -2.64
CA ALA A 257 -14.51 4.35 -1.33
C ALA A 257 -15.74 4.08 -0.47
N THR A 258 -15.78 2.94 0.20
CA THR A 258 -16.83 2.55 1.14
C THR A 258 -16.19 2.21 2.48
N LEU A 259 -16.60 2.91 3.51
CA LEU A 259 -16.20 2.70 4.89
C LEU A 259 -17.37 2.08 5.65
N THR A 260 -17.14 0.97 6.33
CA THR A 260 -18.14 0.35 7.22
C THR A 260 -17.55 0.17 8.62
N TRP A 261 -18.36 0.36 9.65
CA TRP A 261 -17.93 0.17 11.05
C TRP A 261 -19.13 -0.06 11.97
N TYR A 262 -18.84 -0.51 13.19
CA TYR A 262 -19.76 -0.40 14.32
C TYR A 262 -19.31 0.71 15.27
N ASP A 263 -20.24 1.53 15.74
CA ASP A 263 -19.96 2.55 16.76
C ASP A 263 -19.83 1.94 18.18
N ARG A 264 -19.96 2.76 19.22
CA ARG A 264 -19.81 2.32 20.62
C ARG A 264 -21.05 1.57 21.11
N GLU A 265 -22.20 1.91 20.56
CA GLU A 265 -23.51 1.33 20.80
C GLU A 265 -23.72 0.04 20.00
N ALA A 266 -22.71 -0.38 19.21
CA ALA A 266 -22.73 -1.50 18.30
C ALA A 266 -23.76 -1.36 17.16
N GLU A 267 -24.11 -0.12 16.81
CA GLU A 267 -24.89 0.18 15.61
C GLU A 267 -23.99 0.14 14.38
N PHE A 268 -24.49 -0.48 13.30
CA PHE A 268 -23.76 -0.57 12.03
C PHE A 268 -23.90 0.73 11.23
N HIS A 269 -22.77 1.22 10.76
CA HIS A 269 -22.69 2.41 9.93
C HIS A 269 -21.97 2.11 8.61
N GLN A 270 -22.40 2.81 7.55
CA GLN A 270 -21.78 2.77 6.24
C GLN A 270 -21.72 4.17 5.64
N LEU A 271 -20.53 4.54 5.18
CA LEU A 271 -20.27 5.79 4.45
C LEU A 271 -19.69 5.45 3.07
N ARG A 272 -20.26 6.04 2.02
CA ARG A 272 -19.80 5.86 0.64
C ARG A 272 -19.39 7.19 0.03
N GLN A 273 -18.14 7.28 -0.39
CA GLN A 273 -17.55 8.46 -1.02
C GLN A 273 -17.26 8.17 -2.50
N PRO A 274 -17.88 8.88 -3.45
CA PRO A 274 -17.51 8.78 -4.86
C PRO A 274 -16.09 9.34 -5.08
N ILE A 275 -15.36 8.70 -5.98
CA ILE A 275 -14.03 9.13 -6.42
C ILE A 275 -14.17 9.65 -7.84
N GLY A 276 -14.20 10.96 -7.99
CA GLY A 276 -14.43 11.63 -9.28
C GLY A 276 -13.14 11.93 -10.02
N ARG A 277 -13.20 12.04 -11.35
CA ARG A 277 -12.05 12.43 -12.18
C ARG A 277 -11.54 13.84 -11.86
N LEU A 278 -12.43 14.75 -11.46
CA LEU A 278 -12.07 16.12 -11.08
C LEU A 278 -11.25 16.20 -9.79
N GLN A 279 -11.20 15.12 -9.00
CA GLN A 279 -10.33 15.05 -7.82
C GLN A 279 -8.86 14.80 -8.21
N PHE A 280 -8.59 14.46 -9.46
CA PHE A 280 -7.24 14.25 -9.97
C PHE A 280 -6.68 15.56 -10.51
N ALA A 281 -5.74 16.15 -9.77
CA ALA A 281 -5.04 17.35 -10.22
C ALA A 281 -4.29 17.09 -11.55
N SER A 282 -4.05 18.17 -12.30
CA SER A 282 -3.40 18.08 -13.60
C SER A 282 -1.88 17.91 -13.47
N THR A 283 -1.30 18.51 -12.44
CA THR A 283 0.11 18.39 -12.06
C THR A 283 0.26 17.87 -10.63
N PHE A 284 1.44 17.36 -10.29
CA PHE A 284 1.72 16.92 -8.92
C PHE A 284 1.72 18.10 -7.93
N ALA A 285 2.26 19.26 -8.32
CA ALA A 285 2.25 20.47 -7.50
C ALA A 285 0.85 21.00 -7.19
N GLU A 286 -0.12 20.78 -8.09
CA GLU A 286 -1.54 21.11 -7.89
C GLU A 286 -2.33 20.04 -7.12
N SER A 287 -1.71 18.90 -6.83
CA SER A 287 -2.36 17.83 -6.06
C SER A 287 -2.63 18.26 -4.64
N ALA A 288 -3.64 17.68 -4.00
CA ALA A 288 -3.92 17.97 -2.60
C ALA A 288 -2.67 17.70 -1.73
N LEU A 289 -2.39 18.59 -0.79
CA LEU A 289 -1.20 18.49 0.06
C LEU A 289 -1.06 17.14 0.80
N PRO A 290 -2.12 16.53 1.35
CA PRO A 290 -2.04 15.18 1.91
C PRO A 290 -1.52 14.13 0.92
N LEU A 291 -1.93 14.24 -0.35
CA LEU A 291 -1.49 13.32 -1.41
C LEU A 291 -0.03 13.53 -1.74
N GLN A 292 0.43 14.79 -1.86
CA GLN A 292 1.83 15.08 -2.14
C GLN A 292 2.75 14.44 -1.10
N VAL A 293 2.41 14.61 0.18
CA VAL A 293 3.17 14.04 1.30
C VAL A 293 3.13 12.51 1.28
N ALA A 294 1.95 11.91 1.13
CA ALA A 294 1.82 10.45 1.09
C ALA A 294 2.64 9.81 -0.03
N VAL A 295 2.67 10.46 -1.20
CA VAL A 295 3.39 10.01 -2.38
C VAL A 295 4.91 10.04 -2.10
N LEU A 296 5.45 11.12 -1.52
CA LEU A 296 6.87 11.22 -1.12
C LEU A 296 7.28 10.15 -0.10
N VAL A 297 6.42 9.93 0.90
CA VAL A 297 6.66 8.99 1.99
C VAL A 297 6.62 7.55 1.47
N ALA A 298 5.64 7.24 0.64
CA ALA A 298 5.54 5.93 0.01
C ALA A 298 6.72 5.63 -0.91
N GLU A 299 7.13 6.58 -1.75
CA GLU A 299 8.29 6.37 -2.64
C GLU A 299 9.58 6.13 -1.86
N THR A 300 9.76 6.84 -0.74
CA THR A 300 10.88 6.58 0.16
C THR A 300 10.87 5.15 0.66
N ALA A 301 9.72 4.67 1.14
CA ALA A 301 9.59 3.29 1.60
C ALA A 301 9.87 2.28 0.47
N GLU A 302 9.30 2.51 -0.72
CA GLU A 302 9.48 1.67 -1.91
C GLU A 302 10.97 1.59 -2.34
N LEU A 303 11.70 2.72 -2.30
CA LEU A 303 13.13 2.79 -2.58
C LEU A 303 13.96 2.04 -1.54
N LEU A 304 13.68 2.26 -0.26
CA LEU A 304 14.39 1.60 0.84
C LEU A 304 14.16 0.09 0.86
N ARG A 305 12.95 -0.34 0.47
CA ARG A 305 12.63 -1.77 0.37
C ARG A 305 13.17 -2.43 -0.89
N GLY A 306 13.54 -1.63 -1.91
CA GLY A 306 13.99 -2.12 -3.20
C GLY A 306 12.87 -2.62 -4.10
N SER A 307 11.66 -2.07 -3.96
CA SER A 307 10.48 -2.42 -4.75
C SER A 307 10.78 -2.40 -6.26
N PRO A 308 10.32 -3.38 -7.05
CA PRO A 308 10.51 -3.36 -8.50
C PRO A 308 9.87 -2.11 -9.15
N PHE A 309 8.85 -1.53 -8.51
CA PHE A 309 8.18 -0.33 -9.01
C PHE A 309 8.95 0.97 -8.74
N ALA A 310 9.92 0.96 -7.81
CA ALA A 310 10.79 2.10 -7.52
C ALA A 310 12.12 2.06 -8.28
N GLN A 311 12.42 0.98 -9.02
CA GLN A 311 13.65 0.85 -9.82
C GLN A 311 13.54 1.60 -11.17
N ARG A 312 13.06 2.85 -11.13
CA ARG A 312 12.83 3.69 -12.30
C ARG A 312 13.96 4.73 -12.46
N PRO A 313 14.33 5.15 -13.69
CA PRO A 313 15.48 6.03 -13.91
C PRO A 313 15.46 7.36 -13.17
N HIS A 314 14.27 7.86 -12.82
CA HIS A 314 14.08 9.14 -12.14
C HIS A 314 13.70 9.01 -10.65
N SER A 315 13.57 7.78 -10.14
CA SER A 315 13.31 7.54 -8.72
C SER A 315 14.62 7.41 -7.94
N SER A 316 14.76 8.21 -6.90
CA SER A 316 15.88 8.17 -5.96
C SER A 316 15.53 8.96 -4.70
N LEU A 317 16.18 8.66 -3.58
CA LEU A 317 15.99 9.40 -2.33
C LEU A 317 16.36 10.87 -2.50
N LYS A 318 17.31 11.18 -3.39
CA LYS A 318 17.68 12.56 -3.74
C LYS A 318 16.54 13.28 -4.47
N ALA A 319 15.89 12.61 -5.42
CA ALA A 319 14.74 13.18 -6.13
C ALA A 319 13.55 13.40 -5.18
N VAL A 320 13.29 12.44 -4.28
CA VAL A 320 12.26 12.60 -3.23
C VAL A 320 12.59 13.79 -2.33
N ARG A 321 13.84 13.94 -1.87
CA ARG A 321 14.24 15.07 -1.02
C ARG A 321 14.07 16.43 -1.72
N GLN A 322 14.43 16.52 -3.00
CA GLN A 322 14.25 17.73 -3.81
C GLN A 322 12.77 18.09 -3.99
N MET A 323 11.89 17.09 -4.11
CA MET A 323 10.45 17.32 -4.21
C MET A 323 9.82 17.67 -2.86
N ALA A 324 10.31 17.09 -1.76
CA ALA A 324 9.90 17.46 -0.41
C ALA A 324 10.18 18.93 -0.09
N GLU A 325 11.24 19.49 -0.67
CA GLU A 325 11.62 20.92 -0.62
C GLU A 325 10.58 21.86 -1.26
N GLN A 326 9.73 21.33 -2.14
CA GLN A 326 8.71 22.09 -2.88
C GLN A 326 7.32 21.99 -2.24
N VAL A 327 7.16 21.16 -1.22
CA VAL A 327 5.93 21.06 -0.42
C VAL A 327 5.69 22.40 0.27
N ASP A 328 4.42 22.77 0.48
CA ASP A 328 4.03 24.02 1.11
C ASP A 328 4.85 24.30 2.40
N PRO A 329 5.46 25.50 2.57
CA PRO A 329 6.28 25.83 3.73
C PRO A 329 5.58 25.63 5.08
N ALA A 330 4.27 25.88 5.17
CA ALA A 330 3.52 25.66 6.41
C ALA A 330 3.49 24.19 6.81
N TRP A 331 3.68 23.27 5.86
CA TRP A 331 3.80 21.84 6.08
C TRP A 331 5.21 21.36 6.34
N GLN A 332 6.22 22.07 5.82
CA GLN A 332 7.61 21.77 6.14
C GLN A 332 7.90 21.88 7.64
N GLU A 333 7.12 22.71 8.37
CA GLU A 333 7.20 22.88 9.82
C GLU A 333 6.37 21.88 10.62
N GLU A 334 5.53 21.05 9.97
CA GLU A 334 4.77 20.03 10.69
C GLU A 334 5.74 18.97 11.27
N PRO A 335 5.67 18.67 12.58
CA PRO A 335 6.63 17.78 13.25
C PRO A 335 6.86 16.40 12.60
N SER A 336 5.81 15.68 12.21
CA SER A 336 5.93 14.36 11.59
C SER A 336 6.59 14.43 10.20
N PHE A 337 6.25 15.43 9.39
CA PHE A 337 6.85 15.65 8.08
C PHE A 337 8.30 16.14 8.18
N ALA A 338 8.59 17.05 9.11
CA ALA A 338 9.94 17.50 9.40
C ALA A 338 10.83 16.33 9.88
N ALA A 339 10.30 15.44 10.72
CA ALA A 339 10.99 14.22 11.15
C ALA A 339 11.27 13.28 9.96
N PHE A 340 10.32 13.12 9.05
CA PHE A 340 10.50 12.37 7.81
C PHE A 340 11.59 12.98 6.91
N VAL A 341 11.60 14.30 6.71
CA VAL A 341 12.64 14.99 5.93
C VAL A 341 14.01 14.82 6.58
N SER A 342 14.11 14.92 7.91
CA SER A 342 15.37 14.66 8.64
C SER A 342 15.84 13.20 8.48
N PHE A 343 14.91 12.25 8.48
CA PHE A 343 15.22 10.86 8.17
C PHE A 343 15.76 10.69 6.75
N LEU A 344 15.13 11.30 5.74
CA LEU A 344 15.61 11.30 4.36
C LEU A 344 17.06 11.80 4.23
N GLU A 345 17.38 12.89 4.92
CA GLU A 345 18.73 13.45 4.93
C GLU A 345 19.74 12.50 5.57
N THR A 346 19.36 11.86 6.68
CA THR A 346 20.21 10.85 7.34
C THR A 346 20.42 9.63 6.44
N ALA A 347 19.38 9.19 5.71
CA ALA A 347 19.47 8.10 4.74
C ALA A 347 20.42 8.44 3.58
N LEU A 348 20.38 9.67 3.07
CA LEU A 348 21.32 10.16 2.06
C LEU A 348 22.75 10.22 2.59
N GLN A 349 22.97 10.65 3.83
CA GLN A 349 24.29 10.63 4.49
C GLN A 349 24.83 9.20 4.65
N ALA A 350 23.95 8.22 4.91
CA ALA A 350 24.31 6.81 4.92
C ALA A 350 24.72 6.25 3.53
N GLY A 351 24.52 7.03 2.46
CA GLY A 351 24.81 6.64 1.09
C GLY A 351 23.74 5.74 0.47
N LEU A 352 22.51 5.77 1.01
CA LEU A 352 21.35 5.20 0.36
C LEU A 352 20.99 6.08 -0.85
N ARG A 353 20.58 5.45 -1.95
CA ARG A 353 20.35 6.11 -3.23
C ARG A 353 18.88 6.04 -3.58
#